data_AF-A0A7C6IVD0-F1
#
_entry.id   AF-A0A7C6IVD0-F1
#
_cell.length_a   1.000
_cell.length_b   1.000
_cell.length_c   1.000
_cell.angle_alpha   90.00
_cell.angle_beta   90.00
_cell.angle_gamma   90.00
#
_symmetry.space_group_name_H-M   'P 1'
#
loop_
_entity.id
_entity.type
_entity.pdbx_description
1 polymer ?
#
loop_
_entity_poly.entity_id
_entity_poly.type
_entity_poly.pdbx_seq_one_letter_code
_entity_poly.pdbx_strand_id
1 'polypeptide(L)'
;HSGILLKTIDNKDIVINTTSLITDETVNKLLNYIDTKKIEEIFIPGIISLKSLDKLLSNANQKLNNIKLIFEDPIKLIISGNPFCVNNIINKAKKLCAYIGVANSIPIIAITINPFYPKFRHSLGTYSSGYIDDVVLEKIMKEHIRNIPVINIAKEGGSALFELL
;
A
#
# COMPACT_ATOMS: atom_id res chain seq x y z
N HIS A 1 -3.90 -20.39 9.85
CA HIS A 1 -2.74 -20.08 10.71
C HIS A 1 -2.02 -18.86 10.14
N SER A 2 -2.03 -17.74 10.85
CA SER A 2 -1.44 -16.47 10.41
C SER A 2 0.01 -16.37 10.89
N GLY A 3 0.96 -16.40 9.96
CA GLY A 3 2.39 -16.35 10.22
C GLY A 3 3.10 -15.68 9.06
N ILE A 4 4.15 -14.89 9.32
CA ILE A 4 5.05 -14.47 8.23
C ILE A 4 5.75 -15.73 7.75
N LEU A 5 5.64 -16.02 6.45
CA LEU A 5 6.30 -17.15 5.81
C LEU A 5 7.58 -16.66 5.14
N LEU A 6 8.70 -17.31 5.44
CA LEU A 6 9.98 -17.08 4.79
C LEU A 6 10.31 -18.29 3.94
N LYS A 7 10.56 -18.06 2.64
CA LYS A 7 11.14 -19.07 1.78
C LYS A 7 12.64 -18.85 1.71
N THR A 8 13.39 -19.92 1.93
CA THR A 8 14.85 -19.91 1.86
C THR A 8 15.32 -20.55 0.55
N ILE A 9 16.54 -20.22 0.13
CA ILE A 9 17.16 -20.81 -1.07
C ILE A 9 17.33 -22.33 -0.94
N ASP A 10 17.45 -22.88 0.27
CA ASP A 10 17.49 -24.32 0.53
C ASP A 10 16.11 -24.98 0.61
N ASN A 11 15.05 -24.32 0.12
CA ASN A 11 13.66 -24.78 0.09
C ASN A 11 13.13 -25.20 1.47
N LYS A 12 13.49 -24.47 2.53
CA LYS A 12 12.91 -24.65 3.86
C LYS A 12 12.02 -23.48 4.22
N ASP A 13 10.74 -23.78 4.35
CA ASP A 13 9.75 -22.82 4.80
C ASP A 13 9.89 -22.57 6.31
N ILE A 14 10.10 -21.31 6.68
CA ILE A 14 10.15 -20.87 8.08
C ILE A 14 8.89 -20.04 8.35
N VAL A 15 8.17 -20.38 9.42
CA VAL A 15 6.98 -19.64 9.84
C VAL A 15 7.29 -18.86 11.11
N ILE A 16 7.14 -17.55 11.05
CA ILE A 16 7.15 -16.68 12.23
C ILE A 16 5.70 -16.46 12.65
N ASN A 17 5.30 -17.07 13.76
CA ASN A 17 3.97 -16.89 14.33
C ASN A 17 3.72 -15.41 14.63
N THR A 18 2.59 -14.88 14.16
CA THR A 18 2.21 -13.50 14.36
C THR A 18 0.69 -13.35 14.42
N THR A 19 0.23 -12.16 14.81
CA THR A 19 -1.18 -11.79 14.76
C THR A 19 -1.50 -11.12 13.43
N SER A 20 -2.75 -10.68 13.24
CA SER A 20 -3.12 -9.88 12.08
C SER A 20 -2.37 -8.54 11.99
N LEU A 21 -1.81 -8.06 13.11
CA LEU A 21 -0.96 -6.88 13.17
C LEU A 21 0.51 -7.28 13.36
N ILE A 22 1.36 -6.87 12.43
CA ILE A 22 2.80 -7.08 12.46
C ILE A 22 3.43 -6.01 13.34
N THR A 23 3.95 -6.44 14.48
CA THR A 23 4.57 -5.59 15.50
C THR A 23 6.08 -5.44 15.29
N ASP A 24 6.68 -4.46 15.97
CA ASP A 24 8.15 -4.29 16.02
C ASP A 24 8.88 -5.53 16.57
N GLU A 25 8.23 -6.30 17.46
CA GLU A 25 8.76 -7.57 17.96
C GLU A 25 8.84 -8.61 16.83
N THR A 26 7.78 -8.71 16.02
CA THR A 26 7.75 -9.59 14.84
C THR A 26 8.82 -9.17 13.83
N VAL A 27 8.99 -7.87 13.60
CA VAL A 27 10.04 -7.33 12.72
C VAL A 27 11.44 -7.66 13.25
N ASN A 28 11.69 -7.57 14.56
CA ASN A 28 12.99 -7.93 15.12
C ASN A 28 13.30 -9.44 14.92
N LYS A 29 12.30 -10.31 15.10
CA LYS A 29 12.46 -11.74 14.80
C LYS A 29 12.79 -11.96 13.33
N LEU A 30 12.09 -11.28 12.43
CA LEU A 30 12.32 -11.33 10.99
C LEU A 30 13.76 -10.90 10.62
N LEU A 31 14.25 -9.81 11.20
CA LEU A 31 15.62 -9.32 10.98
C LEU A 31 16.67 -10.37 11.38
N ASN A 32 16.48 -11.07 12.50
CA ASN A 32 17.39 -12.15 12.91
C ASN A 32 17.44 -13.30 11.89
N TYR A 33 16.32 -13.63 11.24
CA TYR A 33 16.31 -14.64 10.17
C TYR A 33 17.00 -14.14 8.90
N ILE A 34 16.75 -12.89 8.50
CA ILE A 34 17.44 -12.27 7.34
C ILE A 34 18.97 -12.27 7.55
N ASP A 35 19.43 -12.11 8.79
CA ASP A 35 20.86 -12.08 9.13
C ASP A 35 21.51 -13.46 9.13
N THR A 36 20.73 -14.52 9.40
CA THR A 36 21.27 -15.87 9.62
C THR A 36 20.96 -16.85 8.50
N LYS A 37 20.06 -16.48 7.57
CA LYS A 37 19.56 -17.36 6.50
C LYS A 37 19.58 -16.63 5.16
N LYS A 38 19.72 -17.40 4.08
CA LYS A 38 19.52 -16.89 2.71
C LYS A 38 18.03 -16.96 2.37
N ILE A 39 17.35 -15.84 2.57
CA ILE A 39 15.92 -15.69 2.27
C ILE A 39 15.74 -15.24 0.82
N GLU A 40 14.79 -15.83 0.10
CA GLU A 40 14.39 -15.40 -1.25
C GLU A 40 13.05 -14.65 -1.25
N GLU A 41 12.15 -15.00 -0.34
CA GLU A 41 10.80 -14.45 -0.26
C GLU A 41 10.35 -14.32 1.19
N ILE A 42 9.68 -13.21 1.48
CA ILE A 42 9.04 -12.89 2.76
C ILE A 42 7.58 -12.59 2.45
N PHE A 43 6.69 -13.49 2.86
CA PHE A 43 5.26 -13.30 2.75
C PHE A 43 4.68 -12.73 4.05
N ILE A 44 3.98 -11.59 3.94
CA ILE A 44 3.43 -10.82 5.04
C ILE A 44 1.89 -10.89 4.97
N PRO A 45 1.24 -11.73 5.81
CA PRO A 45 -0.22 -11.87 5.82
C PRO A 45 -0.92 -10.76 6.61
N GLY A 46 -0.20 -10.01 7.42
CA GLY A 46 -0.77 -9.03 8.35
C GLY A 46 -0.65 -7.59 7.86
N ILE A 47 -1.33 -6.70 8.57
CA ILE A 47 -1.11 -5.26 8.48
C ILE A 47 0.23 -4.97 9.16
N ILE A 48 1.15 -4.32 8.46
CA ILE A 48 2.38 -3.81 9.03
C ILE A 48 2.31 -2.29 9.06
N SER A 49 2.62 -1.67 10.20
CA SER A 49 2.66 -0.21 10.28
C SER A 49 3.79 0.35 9.40
N LEU A 50 3.63 1.57 8.86
CA LEU A 50 4.71 2.22 8.11
C LEU A 50 6.00 2.32 8.93
N LYS A 51 5.90 2.56 10.24
CA LYS A 51 7.07 2.62 11.15
C LYS A 51 7.80 1.27 11.20
N SER A 52 7.05 0.18 11.38
CA SER A 52 7.62 -1.17 11.48
C SER A 52 8.20 -1.64 10.15
N LEU A 53 7.55 -1.30 9.03
CA LEU A 53 8.06 -1.57 7.69
C LEU A 53 9.32 -0.76 7.38
N ASP A 54 9.33 0.53 7.74
CA ASP A 54 10.53 1.36 7.59
C ASP A 54 11.70 0.84 8.43
N LYS A 55 11.44 0.38 9.65
CA LYS A 55 12.42 -0.28 10.51
C LYS A 55 12.99 -1.55 9.85
N LEU A 56 12.14 -2.40 9.26
CA LEU A 56 12.57 -3.58 8.52
C LEU A 56 13.51 -3.18 7.37
N LEU A 57 13.08 -2.25 6.51
CA LEU A 57 13.84 -1.81 5.35
C LEU A 57 15.18 -1.17 5.74
N SER A 58 15.17 -0.30 6.77
CA SER A 58 16.37 0.38 7.26
C SER A 58 17.39 -0.57 7.86
N ASN A 59 16.94 -1.55 8.65
CA ASN A 59 17.85 -2.44 9.37
C ASN A 59 18.35 -3.60 8.52
N ALA A 60 17.51 -4.14 7.62
CA ALA A 60 17.93 -5.17 6.68
C ALA A 60 18.79 -4.57 5.56
N ASN A 61 18.49 -3.35 5.11
CA ASN A 61 19.27 -2.59 4.13
C ASN A 61 19.59 -3.44 2.87
N GLN A 62 20.86 -3.55 2.48
CA GLN A 62 21.31 -4.31 1.31
C GLN A 62 21.05 -5.82 1.40
N LYS A 63 20.74 -6.36 2.59
CA LYS A 63 20.37 -7.78 2.75
C LYS A 63 19.02 -8.11 2.11
N LEU A 64 18.21 -7.09 1.79
CA LEU A 64 16.97 -7.25 1.03
C LEU A 64 17.19 -7.30 -0.49
N ASN A 65 18.42 -7.17 -0.97
CA ASN A 65 18.70 -7.21 -2.39
C ASN A 65 18.21 -8.53 -3.00
N ASN A 66 17.36 -8.44 -4.03
CA ASN A 66 16.68 -9.55 -4.69
C ASN A 66 15.70 -10.36 -3.82
N ILE A 67 15.38 -9.91 -2.60
CA ILE A 67 14.33 -10.53 -1.80
C ILE A 67 12.96 -10.03 -2.27
N LYS A 68 12.01 -10.97 -2.38
CA LYS A 68 10.59 -10.67 -2.64
C LYS A 68 9.84 -10.41 -1.34
N LEU A 69 9.40 -9.18 -1.13
CA LEU A 69 8.46 -8.79 -0.08
C LEU A 69 7.04 -8.89 -0.64
N ILE A 70 6.33 -9.95 -0.30
CA ILE A 70 4.97 -10.23 -0.80
C ILE A 70 3.95 -9.97 0.29
N PHE A 71 3.08 -8.99 0.09
CA PHE A 71 1.95 -8.73 0.97
C PHE A 71 0.75 -9.60 0.56
N GLU A 72 -0.11 -10.00 1.48
CA GLU A 72 -1.29 -10.79 1.11
C GLU A 72 -2.22 -10.07 0.14
N ASP A 73 -2.44 -8.78 0.33
CA ASP A 73 -3.25 -7.93 -0.54
C ASP A 73 -2.75 -6.46 -0.45
N PRO A 74 -3.06 -5.61 -1.44
CA PRO A 74 -2.63 -4.21 -1.44
C PRO A 74 -3.32 -3.36 -0.37
N ILE A 75 -4.51 -3.73 0.12
CA ILE A 75 -5.25 -2.96 1.12
C ILE A 75 -4.45 -2.93 2.42
N LYS A 76 -3.91 -4.06 2.86
CA LYS A 76 -3.09 -4.16 4.09
C LYS A 76 -1.88 -3.23 4.09
N LEU A 77 -1.31 -2.95 2.91
CA LEU A 77 -0.24 -1.98 2.76
C LEU A 77 -0.78 -0.54 2.73
N ILE A 78 -1.87 -0.27 2.00
CA ILE A 78 -2.42 1.08 1.86
C ILE A 78 -2.97 1.62 3.19
N ILE A 79 -3.63 0.78 3.99
CA ILE A 79 -4.19 1.22 5.29
C ILE A 79 -3.12 1.49 6.36
N SER A 80 -1.86 1.14 6.09
CA SER A 80 -0.75 1.36 7.04
C SER A 80 -0.41 2.83 7.27
N GLY A 81 -0.87 3.73 6.40
CA GLY A 81 -0.78 5.18 6.57
C GLY A 81 -1.24 5.96 5.34
N ASN A 82 -0.86 7.23 5.24
CA ASN A 82 -1.29 8.02 4.08
C ASN A 82 -0.60 7.55 2.78
N PRO A 83 -1.25 7.72 1.60
CA PRO A 83 -0.73 7.22 0.32
C PRO A 83 0.66 7.75 -0.05
N PHE A 84 0.98 9.00 0.32
CA PHE A 84 2.28 9.59 0.03
C PHE A 84 3.41 8.87 0.80
N CYS A 85 3.20 8.60 2.08
CA CYS A 85 4.15 7.86 2.89
C CYS A 85 4.27 6.38 2.46
N VAL A 86 3.16 5.74 2.07
CA VAL A 86 3.18 4.38 1.50
C VAL A 86 4.03 4.36 0.22
N ASN A 87 3.83 5.31 -0.69
CA ASN A 87 4.63 5.43 -1.91
C ASN A 87 6.13 5.64 -1.60
N ASN A 88 6.46 6.46 -0.60
CA ASN A 88 7.85 6.64 -0.17
C ASN A 88 8.49 5.34 0.32
N ILE A 89 7.76 4.53 1.10
CA ILE A 89 8.23 3.23 1.55
C ILE A 89 8.43 2.26 0.38
N ILE A 90 7.48 2.21 -0.57
CA ILE A 90 7.61 1.37 -1.76
C ILE A 90 8.87 1.76 -2.56
N ASN A 91 9.10 3.06 -2.73
CA ASN A 91 10.29 3.57 -3.42
C ASN A 91 11.58 3.30 -2.64
N LYS A 92 11.54 3.32 -1.30
CA LYS A 92 12.68 2.93 -0.46
C LYS A 92 13.05 1.47 -0.67
N ALA A 93 12.08 0.56 -0.67
CA ALA A 93 12.34 -0.85 -0.92
C ALA A 93 12.89 -1.10 -2.34
N LYS A 94 12.36 -0.42 -3.35
CA LYS A 94 12.89 -0.47 -4.73
C LYS A 94 14.35 -0.02 -4.80
N LYS A 95 14.73 1.03 -4.07
CA LYS A 95 16.13 1.49 -3.97
C LYS A 95 17.06 0.48 -3.29
N LEU A 96 16.52 -0.40 -2.45
CA LEU A 96 17.25 -1.52 -1.83
C LEU A 96 17.28 -2.77 -2.73
N CYS A 97 16.81 -2.65 -3.99
CA CYS A 97 16.67 -3.76 -4.94
C CYS A 97 15.77 -4.90 -4.42
N ALA A 98 14.87 -4.59 -3.50
CA ALA A 98 13.84 -5.52 -3.05
C ALA A 98 12.64 -5.47 -4.00
N TYR A 99 12.07 -6.64 -4.32
CA TYR A 99 10.84 -6.74 -5.09
C TYR A 99 9.65 -6.61 -4.14
N ILE A 100 8.77 -5.64 -4.35
CA ILE A 100 7.48 -5.58 -3.65
C ILE A 100 6.40 -6.15 -4.55
N GLY A 101 5.60 -7.07 -4.02
CA GLY A 101 4.44 -7.64 -4.69
C GLY A 101 3.28 -7.87 -3.74
N VAL A 102 2.17 -8.31 -4.32
CA VAL A 102 0.98 -8.76 -3.58
C VAL A 102 0.61 -10.16 -4.06
N ALA A 103 0.13 -11.02 -3.16
CA ALA A 103 -0.36 -12.35 -3.50
C ALA A 103 -1.75 -12.26 -4.15
N ASN A 104 -2.64 -11.46 -3.57
CA ASN A 104 -3.98 -11.22 -4.09
C ASN A 104 -4.06 -9.80 -4.65
N SER A 105 -4.02 -9.69 -5.98
CA SER A 105 -4.24 -8.42 -6.66
C SER A 105 -5.72 -8.03 -6.58
N ILE A 106 -6.01 -6.76 -6.36
CA ILE A 106 -7.36 -6.21 -6.39
C ILE A 106 -7.47 -5.34 -7.65
N PRO A 107 -8.31 -5.73 -8.64
CA PRO A 107 -8.45 -4.95 -9.86
C PRO A 107 -9.10 -3.61 -9.55
N ILE A 108 -8.54 -2.53 -10.11
CA ILE A 108 -9.15 -1.20 -10.04
C ILE A 108 -10.03 -1.04 -11.28
N ILE A 109 -11.35 -1.01 -11.08
CA ILE A 109 -12.34 -0.93 -12.15
C ILE A 109 -12.59 0.53 -12.60
N ALA A 110 -12.47 1.48 -11.69
CA ALA A 110 -12.69 2.91 -11.93
C ALA A 110 -12.07 3.75 -10.81
N ILE A 111 -11.91 5.05 -11.08
CA ILE A 111 -11.56 6.08 -10.11
C ILE A 111 -12.63 7.14 -10.14
N THR A 112 -13.23 7.42 -8.99
CA THR A 112 -14.19 8.51 -8.86
C THR A 112 -13.48 9.80 -8.45
N ILE A 113 -13.79 10.91 -9.11
CA ILE A 113 -13.46 12.24 -8.63
C ILE A 113 -14.71 12.90 -8.08
N ASN A 114 -14.53 13.70 -7.02
CA ASN A 114 -15.57 14.57 -6.50
C ASN A 114 -14.99 16.00 -6.42
N PRO A 115 -15.42 16.93 -7.29
CA PRO A 115 -14.94 18.31 -7.27
C PRO A 115 -15.43 19.10 -6.06
N PHE A 116 -16.45 18.61 -5.36
CA PHE A 116 -16.97 19.21 -4.13
C PHE A 116 -16.24 18.67 -2.90
N TYR A 117 -15.84 19.58 -2.00
CA TYR A 117 -15.26 19.21 -0.72
C TYR A 117 -15.66 20.20 0.39
N PRO A 118 -15.78 19.75 1.65
CA PRO A 118 -16.07 20.64 2.76
C PRO A 118 -14.84 21.50 3.10
N LYS A 119 -14.95 22.83 2.95
CA LYS A 119 -13.93 23.81 3.34
C LYS A 119 -14.23 24.35 4.73
N PHE A 120 -13.36 24.05 5.70
CA PHE A 120 -13.51 24.51 7.08
C PHE A 120 -13.17 26.01 7.21
N ARG A 121 -14.03 26.77 7.88
CA ARG A 121 -13.85 28.20 8.18
C ARG A 121 -13.50 28.36 9.65
N HIS A 122 -12.20 28.41 9.96
CA HIS A 122 -11.69 28.48 11.34
C HIS A 122 -12.27 29.63 12.17
N SER A 123 -12.48 30.80 11.57
CA SER A 123 -13.03 31.98 12.26
C SER A 123 -14.48 31.82 12.71
N LEU A 124 -15.23 30.92 12.09
CA LEU A 124 -16.66 30.72 12.32
C LEU A 124 -16.97 29.35 12.93
N GLY A 125 -15.98 28.46 13.07
CA GLY A 125 -16.18 27.08 13.52
C GLY A 125 -17.14 26.27 12.63
N THR A 126 -17.33 26.65 11.37
CA THR A 126 -18.31 26.05 10.45
C THR A 126 -17.67 25.57 9.16
N TYR A 127 -18.36 24.67 8.46
CA TYR A 127 -17.98 24.24 7.11
C TYR A 127 -18.74 25.03 6.05
N SER A 128 -18.10 25.23 4.91
CA SER A 128 -18.71 25.77 3.70
C SER A 128 -18.34 24.92 2.51
N SER A 129 -19.14 24.98 1.45
CA SER A 129 -18.84 24.30 0.20
C SER A 129 -17.55 24.85 -0.43
N GLY A 130 -16.58 23.96 -0.65
CA GLY A 130 -15.41 24.18 -1.48
C GLY A 130 -15.59 23.46 -2.82
N TYR A 131 -15.05 24.04 -3.88
CA TYR A 131 -15.10 23.48 -5.22
C TYR A 131 -13.73 23.59 -5.89
N ILE A 132 -13.37 22.54 -6.60
CA ILE A 132 -12.30 22.55 -7.60
C ILE A 132 -12.99 22.64 -8.98
N ASP A 133 -12.36 23.30 -9.94
CA ASP A 133 -12.82 23.27 -11.33
C ASP A 133 -12.86 21.81 -11.80
N ASP A 134 -14.07 21.34 -12.10
CA ASP A 134 -14.34 19.94 -12.32
C ASP A 134 -13.83 19.47 -13.68
N VAL A 135 -13.94 20.31 -14.71
CA VAL A 135 -13.39 20.06 -16.06
C VAL A 135 -11.87 19.93 -15.98
N VAL A 136 -11.20 20.82 -15.24
CA VAL A 136 -9.75 20.77 -15.06
C VAL A 136 -9.34 19.52 -14.27
N LEU A 137 -10.02 19.22 -13.16
CA LEU A 137 -9.73 18.04 -12.34
C LEU A 137 -9.89 16.75 -13.16
N GLU A 138 -11.01 16.62 -13.88
CA GLU A 138 -11.31 15.45 -14.70
C GLU A 138 -10.28 15.26 -15.81
N LYS A 139 -9.96 16.34 -16.52
CA LYS A 139 -8.95 16.33 -17.58
C LYS A 139 -7.58 15.87 -17.04
N ILE A 140 -7.10 16.51 -15.97
CA ILE A 140 -5.78 16.19 -15.39
C ILE A 140 -5.74 14.72 -14.96
N MET A 141 -6.80 14.23 -14.32
CA MET A 141 -6.87 12.85 -13.85
C MET A 141 -6.87 11.85 -15.01
N LYS A 142 -7.67 12.08 -16.06
CA LYS A 142 -7.71 11.23 -17.27
C LYS A 142 -6.37 11.23 -18.03
N GLU A 143 -5.67 12.36 -18.07
CA GLU A 143 -4.34 12.44 -18.72
C GLU A 143 -3.26 11.61 -18.01
N HIS A 144 -3.32 11.56 -16.67
CA HIS A 144 -2.38 10.80 -15.83
C HIS A 144 -2.77 9.32 -15.68
N ILE A 145 -4.06 9.01 -15.75
CA ILE A 145 -4.61 7.67 -15.50
C ILE A 145 -5.31 7.19 -16.78
N ARG A 146 -4.50 6.69 -17.71
CA ARG A 146 -4.97 6.39 -19.08
C ARG A 146 -5.74 5.08 -19.20
N ASN A 147 -5.48 4.12 -18.32
CA ASN A 147 -5.96 2.74 -18.45
C ASN A 147 -7.10 2.40 -17.50
N ILE A 148 -7.53 3.34 -16.66
CA ILE A 148 -8.60 3.14 -15.68
C ILE A 148 -9.61 4.27 -15.89
N PRO A 149 -10.91 3.96 -16.04
CA PRO A 149 -11.96 4.98 -16.15
C PRO A 149 -11.92 5.96 -14.98
N VAL A 150 -12.01 7.26 -15.29
CA VAL A 150 -12.16 8.33 -14.30
C VAL A 150 -13.56 8.92 -14.45
N ILE A 151 -14.36 8.82 -13.38
CA ILE A 151 -15.77 9.20 -13.34
C ILE A 151 -15.95 10.39 -12.40
N ASN A 152 -16.56 11.47 -12.88
CA ASN A 152 -17.00 12.56 -12.04
C ASN A 152 -18.33 12.21 -11.38
N ILE A 153 -18.27 11.68 -10.16
CA ILE A 153 -19.44 11.15 -9.46
C ILE A 153 -20.51 12.22 -9.19
N ALA A 154 -20.12 13.49 -9.10
CA ALA A 154 -21.04 14.59 -8.87
C ALA A 154 -21.90 14.91 -10.12
N LYS A 155 -21.36 14.67 -11.33
CA LYS A 155 -22.07 14.88 -12.60
C LYS A 155 -22.74 13.61 -13.13
N GLU A 156 -22.01 12.50 -13.10
CA GLU A 156 -22.39 11.24 -13.74
C GLU A 156 -23.21 10.33 -12.82
N GLY A 157 -23.15 10.58 -11.50
CA GLY A 157 -23.86 9.78 -10.51
C GLY A 157 -23.30 8.36 -10.38
N GLY A 158 -23.90 7.58 -9.47
CA GLY A 158 -23.45 6.22 -9.18
C GLY A 158 -23.74 5.19 -10.29
N SER A 159 -24.68 5.48 -11.20
CA SER A 159 -25.04 4.58 -12.31
C SER A 159 -23.88 4.29 -13.25
N ALA A 160 -23.02 5.29 -13.49
CA ALA A 160 -21.84 5.15 -14.35
C ALA A 160 -20.85 4.07 -13.84
N LEU A 161 -20.84 3.77 -12.53
CA LEU A 161 -20.02 2.69 -11.97
C LEU A 161 -20.59 1.31 -12.28
N PHE A 162 -21.92 1.17 -12.33
CA PHE A 162 -22.57 -0.12 -12.60
C PHE A 162 -22.43 -0.55 -14.07
N GLU A 163 -22.25 0.40 -14.99
CA GLU A 163 -22.01 0.11 -16.41
C GLU A 163 -20.62 -0.47 -16.68
N LEU A 164 -19.72 -0.45 -15.69
CA LEU A 164 -18.34 -0.95 -15.78
C LEU A 164 -18.14 -2.34 -15.14
N LEU A 165 -19.16 -2.89 -14.49
CA LEU A 165 -19.16 -4.20 -13.82
C LEU A 165 -19.73 -5.30 -14.73
#